data_AF-A0A383DT36-F1
#
_entry.id   AF-A0A383DT36-F1
#
_cell.length_a   1.000
_cell.length_b   1.000
_cell.length_c   1.000
_cell.angle_alpha   90.00
_cell.angle_beta   90.00
_cell.angle_gamma   90.00
#
_symmetry.space_group_name_H-M   'P 1'
#
loop_
_entity.id
_entity.type
_entity.pdbx_description
1 polymer ?
#
loop_
_entity_poly.entity_id
_entity_poly.type
_entity_poly.pdbx_seq_one_letter_code
_entity_poly.pdbx_strand_id
1 'polypeptide(L)'
;VTNASTIRCLVTAGPTREWLDPVRFLSNPSTGKMGYAIAQVACEYGWEVDLISGPVSLAVPAGVNRIFVETAEEMRTACRGRFSGCDLLVMAAAVCDHRPVSRAERKLKKNEVPATLQLETTPDI
;
A
#
# COMPACT_ATOMS: atom_id res chain seq x y z
N VAL A 1 -36.70 -3.36 -0.35
CA VAL A 1 -35.56 -2.74 -1.08
C VAL A 1 -34.66 -3.88 -1.51
N THR A 2 -34.32 -3.92 -2.79
CA THR A 2 -33.84 -5.09 -3.54
C THR A 2 -32.56 -5.69 -2.99
N ASN A 3 -32.55 -7.02 -2.96
CA ASN A 3 -31.47 -7.93 -2.53
C ASN A 3 -30.29 -7.92 -3.52
N ALA A 4 -29.67 -6.75 -3.72
CA ALA A 4 -28.44 -6.64 -4.47
C ALA A 4 -27.29 -7.09 -3.56
N SER A 5 -26.49 -8.05 -4.01
CA SER A 5 -25.25 -8.44 -3.34
C SER A 5 -24.41 -7.19 -3.06
N THR A 6 -23.96 -7.03 -1.82
CA THR A 6 -23.09 -5.92 -1.42
C THR A 6 -21.83 -5.91 -2.28
N ILE A 7 -21.52 -4.77 -2.91
CA ILE A 7 -20.29 -4.58 -3.69
C ILE A 7 -19.08 -4.73 -2.76
N ARG A 8 -18.09 -5.54 -3.18
CA ARG A 8 -16.80 -5.64 -2.52
C ARG A 8 -15.78 -4.75 -3.21
N CYS A 9 -15.38 -3.67 -2.53
CA CYS A 9 -14.46 -2.68 -3.03
C CYS A 9 -13.07 -2.86 -2.41
N LEU A 10 -12.07 -3.09 -3.26
CA LEU A 10 -10.67 -3.14 -2.90
C LEU A 10 -10.00 -1.80 -3.23
N VAL A 11 -9.39 -1.16 -2.25
CA VAL A 11 -8.73 0.14 -2.41
C VAL A 11 -7.28 0.03 -1.97
N THR A 12 -6.33 0.51 -2.79
CA THR A 12 -4.94 0.71 -2.35
C THR A 12 -4.72 2.18 -1.97
N ALA A 13 -3.95 2.43 -0.91
CA ALA A 13 -3.65 3.80 -0.46
C ALA A 13 -2.27 3.91 0.18
N GLY A 14 -1.79 5.16 0.31
CA GLY A 14 -0.51 5.45 0.93
C GLY A 14 0.70 5.12 0.04
N PRO A 15 1.91 5.38 0.52
CA PRO A 15 3.14 5.04 -0.21
C PRO A 15 3.59 3.62 0.09
N THR A 16 4.48 3.03 -0.71
CA THR A 16 5.30 1.90 -0.24
C THR A 16 6.66 2.41 0.27
N ARG A 17 7.37 1.58 1.03
CA ARG A 17 8.71 1.82 1.57
C ARG A 17 9.63 0.67 1.21
N GLU A 18 10.57 0.94 0.30
CA GLU A 18 11.55 -0.03 -0.14
C GLU A 18 12.86 0.15 0.65
N TRP A 19 13.08 -0.73 1.62
CA TRP A 19 14.08 -0.55 2.66
C TRP A 19 15.52 -0.80 2.18
N LEU A 20 16.40 0.18 2.42
CA LEU A 20 17.85 0.04 2.26
C LEU A 20 18.48 -0.65 3.48
N ASP A 21 18.00 -0.30 4.68
CA ASP A 21 18.38 -0.87 5.97
C ASP A 21 17.21 -0.70 6.95
N PRO A 22 17.29 -1.06 8.25
CA PRO A 22 16.15 -0.94 9.17
C PRO A 22 15.70 0.50 9.49
N VAL A 23 16.36 1.54 8.97
CA VAL A 23 16.05 2.94 9.29
C VAL A 23 15.91 3.86 8.06
N ARG A 24 16.28 3.38 6.87
CA ARG A 24 16.23 4.13 5.60
C ARG A 24 15.53 3.33 4.54
N PHE A 25 14.75 4.01 3.73
CA PHE A 25 13.97 3.44 2.65
C PHE A 25 13.81 4.44 1.50
N LEU A 26 13.55 3.93 0.31
CA LEU A 26 13.02 4.68 -0.83
C LEU A 26 11.48 4.69 -0.74
N SER A 27 10.86 5.84 -0.96
CA SER A 27 9.41 6.01 -0.88
C SER A 27 8.94 7.22 -1.68
N ASN A 28 7.63 7.26 -1.95
CA ASN A 28 6.96 8.42 -2.54
C ASN A 28 6.27 9.24 -1.44
N PRO A 29 6.19 10.59 -1.55
CA PRO A 29 5.60 11.45 -0.52
C PRO A 29 4.06 11.45 -0.54
N SER A 30 3.45 10.27 -0.67
CA SER A 30 1.98 10.14 -0.63
C SER A 30 1.46 10.27 0.79
N THR A 31 0.38 11.03 0.94
CA THR A 31 -0.32 11.19 2.22
C THR A 31 -1.42 10.15 2.42
N GLY A 32 -1.77 9.37 1.38
CA GLY A 32 -2.86 8.39 1.40
C GLY A 32 -4.28 8.97 1.48
N LYS A 33 -4.44 10.30 1.59
CA LYS A 33 -5.74 10.96 1.83
C LYS A 33 -6.80 10.60 0.80
N MET A 34 -6.42 10.54 -0.47
CA MET A 34 -7.35 10.22 -1.56
C MET A 34 -7.92 8.80 -1.43
N GLY A 35 -7.06 7.79 -1.29
CA GLY A 35 -7.51 6.40 -1.13
C GLY A 35 -8.35 6.20 0.14
N TYR A 36 -8.01 6.86 1.25
CA TYR A 36 -8.80 6.83 2.47
C TYR A 36 -10.18 7.47 2.29
N ALA A 37 -10.28 8.60 1.60
CA ALA A 37 -11.55 9.25 1.31
C ALA A 37 -12.45 8.38 0.41
N ILE A 38 -11.86 7.73 -0.60
CA ILE A 38 -12.59 6.79 -1.47
C ILE A 38 -13.11 5.60 -0.65
N ALA A 39 -12.26 5.01 0.20
CA ALA A 39 -12.66 3.90 1.07
C ALA A 39 -13.79 4.28 2.04
N GLN A 40 -13.73 5.48 2.61
CA GLN A 40 -14.79 6.00 3.46
C GLN A 40 -16.11 6.11 2.70
N VAL A 41 -16.12 6.78 1.55
CA VAL A 41 -17.33 7.00 0.75
C VAL A 41 -17.91 5.66 0.28
N ALA A 42 -17.08 4.72 -0.18
CA ALA A 42 -17.54 3.38 -0.55
C ALA A 42 -18.27 2.67 0.61
N CYS A 43 -17.72 2.77 1.83
CA CYS A 43 -18.35 2.20 3.01
C CYS A 43 -19.67 2.92 3.36
N GLU A 44 -19.74 4.25 3.20
CA GLU A 44 -20.97 5.04 3.39
C GLU A 44 -22.09 4.65 2.40
N TYR A 45 -21.74 4.18 1.20
CA TYR A 45 -22.67 3.58 0.23
C TYR A 45 -23.08 2.14 0.58
N GLY A 46 -22.61 1.61 1.71
CA GLY A 46 -22.94 0.27 2.19
C GLY A 46 -22.12 -0.84 1.53
N TRP A 47 -20.97 -0.52 0.91
CA TRP A 47 -20.09 -1.52 0.31
C TRP A 47 -19.19 -2.17 1.36
N GLU A 48 -18.76 -3.40 1.10
CA GLU A 48 -17.69 -4.05 1.87
C GLU A 48 -16.35 -3.52 1.35
N VAL A 49 -15.55 -2.89 2.22
CA VAL A 49 -14.32 -2.22 1.80
C VAL A 49 -13.09 -2.86 2.44
N ASP A 50 -12.21 -3.37 1.59
CA ASP A 50 -10.84 -3.74 1.94
C ASP A 50 -9.88 -2.60 1.51
N LEU A 51 -9.20 -1.99 2.48
CA LEU A 51 -8.22 -0.93 2.25
C LEU A 51 -6.80 -1.46 2.48
N ILE A 52 -6.07 -1.73 1.41
CA ILE A 52 -4.65 -2.07 1.46
C ILE A 52 -3.84 -0.78 1.55
N SER A 53 -3.29 -0.52 2.72
CA SER A 53 -2.70 0.76 3.08
C SER A 53 -1.22 0.63 3.39
N GLY A 54 -0.44 1.41 2.65
CA GLY A 54 0.93 1.78 2.99
C GLY A 54 1.03 2.62 4.27
N PRO A 55 2.25 2.90 4.77
CA PRO A 55 2.43 3.67 6.00
C PRO A 55 1.98 5.13 5.88
N VAL A 56 0.85 5.41 6.52
CA VAL A 56 0.28 6.75 6.72
C VAL A 56 -0.26 6.89 8.15
N SER A 57 -0.41 8.14 8.63
CA SER A 57 -0.94 8.46 9.97
C SER A 57 -2.44 8.76 9.98
N LEU A 58 -3.17 8.33 8.95
CA LEU A 58 -4.62 8.56 8.84
C LEU A 58 -5.40 7.55 9.69
N ALA A 59 -6.44 8.02 10.36
CA ALA A 59 -7.40 7.15 11.02
C ALA A 59 -8.14 6.29 9.99
N VAL A 60 -8.38 5.03 10.32
CA VAL A 60 -9.15 4.13 9.46
C VAL A 60 -10.62 4.54 9.53
N PRO A 61 -11.31 4.76 8.40
CA PRO A 61 -12.74 5.04 8.42
C PRO A 61 -13.54 3.90 9.06
N ALA A 62 -14.64 4.21 9.74
CA ALA A 62 -15.49 3.19 10.36
C ALA A 62 -16.05 2.23 9.29
N GLY A 63 -16.07 0.93 9.59
CA GLY A 63 -16.56 -0.11 8.67
C GLY A 63 -15.58 -0.52 7.57
N VAL A 64 -14.46 0.19 7.39
CA VAL A 64 -13.39 -0.20 6.45
C VAL A 64 -12.45 -1.21 7.10
N ASN A 65 -12.22 -2.34 6.44
CA ASN A 65 -11.21 -3.32 6.83
C ASN A 65 -9.84 -2.90 6.30
N ARG A 66 -8.93 -2.42 7.16
CA ARG A 66 -7.58 -2.03 6.74
C ARG A 66 -6.60 -3.20 6.81
N ILE A 67 -5.91 -3.43 5.70
CA ILE A 67 -4.74 -4.28 5.61
C ILE A 67 -3.51 -3.39 5.53
N PHE A 68 -2.63 -3.47 6.52
CA PHE A 68 -1.37 -2.73 6.49
C PHE A 68 -0.32 -3.49 5.68
N VAL A 69 0.41 -2.76 4.84
CA VAL A 69 1.57 -3.22 4.08
C VAL A 69 2.65 -2.15 4.10
N GLU A 70 3.90 -2.54 3.94
CA GLU A 70 5.02 -1.61 3.83
C GLU A 70 5.61 -1.59 2.43
N THR A 71 5.82 -2.75 1.81
CA THR A 71 6.53 -2.86 0.52
C THR A 71 5.58 -3.05 -0.66
N ALA A 72 6.06 -2.78 -1.88
CA ALA A 72 5.34 -3.10 -3.11
C ALA A 72 5.00 -4.60 -3.22
N GLU A 73 5.89 -5.49 -2.78
CA GLU A 73 5.66 -6.94 -2.79
C GLU A 73 4.53 -7.36 -1.82
N GLU A 74 4.52 -6.78 -0.62
CA GLU A 74 3.44 -7.02 0.35
C GLU A 74 2.11 -6.49 -0.16
N MET A 75 2.10 -5.30 -0.76
CA MET A 75 0.92 -4.70 -1.36
C MET A 75 0.38 -5.58 -2.50
N ARG A 76 1.24 -6.04 -3.40
CA ARG A 76 0.90 -7.00 -4.46
C ARG A 76 0.29 -8.27 -3.92
N THR A 77 0.93 -8.86 -2.91
CA THR A 77 0.44 -10.09 -2.28
C THR A 77 -0.95 -9.88 -1.65
N ALA A 78 -1.13 -8.76 -0.94
CA ALA A 78 -2.40 -8.40 -0.33
C ALA A 78 -3.51 -8.17 -1.37
N CYS A 79 -3.18 -7.51 -2.49
CA CYS A 79 -4.10 -7.27 -3.61
C CYS A 79 -4.51 -8.60 -4.24
N ARG A 80 -3.54 -9.43 -4.64
CA ARG A 80 -3.79 -10.74 -5.27
C ARG A 80 -4.65 -11.65 -4.40
N GLY A 81 -4.44 -11.64 -3.08
CA GLY A 81 -5.22 -12.44 -2.13
C GLY A 81 -6.70 -12.05 -2.04
N ARG A 82 -7.08 -10.85 -2.52
CA ARG A 82 -8.44 -10.31 -2.46
C ARG A 82 -9.08 -10.04 -3.82
N PHE A 83 -8.25 -9.96 -4.86
CA PHE A 83 -8.68 -9.56 -6.19
C PHE A 83 -9.76 -10.46 -6.79
N SER A 84 -9.68 -11.78 -6.59
CA SER A 84 -10.70 -12.71 -7.10
C SER A 84 -12.09 -12.49 -6.50
N GLY A 85 -12.17 -11.83 -5.34
CA GLY A 85 -13.42 -11.53 -4.66
C GLY A 85 -13.95 -10.12 -4.90
N CYS A 86 -13.11 -9.15 -5.28
CA CYS A 86 -13.57 -7.77 -5.40
C CYS A 86 -14.35 -7.53 -6.71
N ASP A 87 -15.41 -6.73 -6.62
CA ASP A 87 -16.17 -6.25 -7.77
C ASP A 87 -15.55 -4.97 -8.35
N LEU A 88 -14.84 -4.21 -7.51
CA LEU A 88 -14.17 -2.97 -7.88
C LEU A 88 -12.79 -2.90 -7.24
N LEU A 89 -11.79 -2.53 -8.03
CA LEU A 89 -10.44 -2.19 -7.57
C LEU A 89 -10.14 -0.71 -7.84
N VAL A 90 -9.68 0.00 -6.81
CA VAL A 90 -9.18 1.38 -6.90
C VAL A 90 -7.70 1.41 -6.53
N MET A 91 -6.85 1.65 -7.52
CA MET A 91 -5.39 1.70 -7.38
C MET A 91 -4.93 3.13 -7.06
N ALA A 92 -5.05 3.56 -5.80
CA ALA A 92 -4.70 4.93 -5.37
C ALA A 92 -3.42 5.03 -4.53
N ALA A 93 -2.72 3.92 -4.29
CA ALA A 93 -1.41 3.91 -3.64
C ALA A 93 -0.31 4.52 -4.53
N ALA A 94 0.69 5.13 -3.91
CA ALA A 94 1.91 5.59 -4.57
C ALA A 94 3.01 4.53 -4.41
N VAL A 95 2.90 3.48 -5.22
CA VAL A 95 3.83 2.35 -5.24
C VAL A 95 5.20 2.82 -5.76
N CYS A 96 6.28 2.38 -5.11
CA CYS A 96 7.62 2.60 -5.65
C CYS A 96 7.83 1.68 -6.85
N ASP A 97 8.30 2.21 -7.99
CA ASP A 97 8.64 1.41 -9.18
C ASP A 97 9.97 0.65 -9.02
N HIS A 98 10.79 1.05 -8.04
CA HIS A 98 12.13 0.52 -7.82
C HIS A 98 12.40 0.31 -6.33
N ARG A 99 13.30 -0.62 -6.02
CA ARG A 99 13.82 -0.91 -4.68
C ARG A 99 15.34 -1.08 -4.70
N PRO A 100 16.03 -0.88 -3.56
CA PRO A 100 17.43 -1.28 -3.42
C PRO A 100 17.63 -2.75 -3.76
N VAL A 101 18.68 -3.08 -4.53
CA VAL A 101 19.02 -4.48 -4.88
C VAL A 101 19.30 -5.32 -3.63
N SER A 102 19.78 -4.70 -2.55
CA SER A 102 19.99 -5.38 -1.27
C SER A 102 19.54 -4.51 -0.10
N ARG A 103 18.94 -5.18 0.89
CA ARG A 103 18.60 -4.60 2.19
C ARG A 103 19.63 -5.06 3.22
N ALA A 104 20.26 -4.12 3.91
CA ALA A 104 21.12 -4.44 5.04
C ALA A 104 20.30 -4.86 6.27
N GLU A 105 20.74 -5.88 6.99
CA GLU A 105 20.06 -6.36 8.21
C GLU A 105 20.22 -5.41 9.40
N ARG A 106 21.24 -4.55 9.38
CA ARG A 106 21.53 -3.55 10.40
C ARG A 106 21.63 -2.16 9.79
N LYS A 107 21.44 -1.13 10.61
CA LYS A 107 21.70 0.25 10.23
C LYS A 107 23.15 0.39 9.73
N LEU A 108 23.33 0.82 8.49
CA LEU A 108 24.66 1.10 7.96
C LEU A 108 25.21 2.37 8.61
N LYS A 109 26.47 2.33 9.07
CA LYS A 109 27.20 3.51 9.52
C LYS A 109 27.41 4.45 8.32
N LYS A 110 27.71 5.73 8.60
CA LYS A 110 27.84 6.77 7.56
C LYS A 110 28.83 6.40 6.44
N ASN A 111 29.94 5.74 6.78
CA ASN A 111 30.98 5.30 5.85
C ASN A 111 30.66 4.00 5.11
N GLU A 112 29.61 3.28 5.50
CA GLU A 112 29.14 2.05 4.87
C GLU A 112 28.01 2.31 3.87
N VAL A 113 27.47 3.54 3.84
CA VAL A 113 26.46 3.96 2.86
C VAL A 113 27.15 4.18 1.53
N PRO A 114 26.75 3.47 0.45
CA PRO A 114 27.37 3.66 -0.84
C PRO A 114 27.04 5.04 -1.41
N ALA A 115 27.98 5.63 -2.16
CA ALA A 115 27.75 6.89 -2.86
C ALA A 115 26.71 6.75 -4.00
N THR A 116 26.60 5.55 -4.57
CA THR A 116 25.61 5.20 -5.60
C THR A 116 24.77 4.04 -5.11
N LEU A 117 23.45 4.18 -5.22
CA LEU A 117 22.52 3.11 -4.88
C LEU A 117 22.12 2.34 -6.14
N GLN A 118 22.34 1.02 -6.13
CA GLN A 118 21.84 0.13 -7.19
C GLN A 118 20.37 -0.18 -6.93
N LEU A 119 19.54 -0.04 -7.95
CA LEU A 119 18.10 -0.24 -7.89
C LEU A 119 17.67 -1.34 -8.86
N GLU A 120 16.65 -2.10 -8.47
CA GLU A 120 15.91 -3.03 -9.32
C GLU A 120 14.42 -2.69 -9.32
N THR A 121 13.68 -3.13 -10.33
CA THR A 121 12.24 -2.87 -10.43
C THR A 121 11.48 -3.65 -9.36
N THR A 122 10.49 -3.01 -8.77
CA THR A 122 9.47 -3.69 -7.95
C THR A 122 8.50 -4.47 -8.85
N PRO A 123 7.72 -5.41 -8.30
CA PRO A 123 6.69 -6.05 -9.10
C PRO A 123 5.52 -5.10 -9.38
N ASP A 124 4.88 -5.29 -10.53
CA ASP A 124 3.60 -4.65 -10.81
C ASP A 124 2.49 -5.28 -9.96
N ILE A 125 1.57 -4.43 -9.48
CA ILE A 125 0.55 -4.76 -8.48
C ILE A 125 -0.75 -5.23 -9.13
#